data_AF-A0A8H2Y0F5-F1
#
_entry.id   AF-A0A8H2Y0F5-F1
#
_cell.length_a   1.000
_cell.length_b   1.000
_cell.length_c   1.000
_cell.angle_alpha   90.00
_cell.angle_beta   90.00
_cell.angle_gamma   90.00
#
_symmetry.space_group_name_H-M   'P 1'
#
loop_
_entity.id
_entity.type
_entity.pdbx_description
1 polymer ?
#
loop_
_entity_poly.entity_id
_entity_poly.type
_entity_poly.pdbx_seq_one_letter_code
_entity_poly.pdbx_strand_id
1 'polypeptide(L)'
;HNITFIGGSWRTVGAAGGWAQGGGHSVLTNTYGLGADRIVQFKVVTPDGRYRTANACQNSDLFWALRGGGGGTFGVVLEATSEVVPNTVPTVSFSWTLTPTAENLKAFMTILVDNAVRWAEEGWGGYVYTPAGIIANPLLNVSQAEESLKPMTDFFKTATDGVGNGAGSGASGQWAEYSSFLPLFTAIVDGSGIPNPKNRAIASRLIPKSAFTSGNSSALVDAALQAITRSDGAASFYFATPFLYDVKKTQQGESSVTPAWRDAVWHALVDVEWPWNGSTEQANATYEKAGYAMDPLRKLTPGGGAYQNEADVYEPDVTQSFWGSNYGKLLTIKNKYDPDGLLDCWHCVGWKGKNTPIASCYL
;
A
#
# COMPACT_ATOMS: atom_id res chain seq x y z
N HIS A 1 22.68 -8.71 13.12
CA HIS A 1 21.87 -8.69 14.37
C HIS A 1 20.78 -9.76 14.44
N ASN A 2 20.57 -10.62 13.43
CA ASN A 2 19.53 -11.67 13.46
C ASN A 2 18.13 -11.17 13.88
N ILE A 3 17.75 -10.01 13.33
CA ILE A 3 16.46 -9.35 13.50
C ILE A 3 15.93 -8.96 12.13
N THR A 4 14.62 -8.85 12.00
CA THR A 4 13.93 -8.42 10.78
C THR A 4 13.28 -7.07 11.00
N PHE A 5 13.59 -6.14 10.10
CA PHE A 5 12.86 -4.89 9.94
C PHE A 5 11.77 -5.10 8.88
N ILE A 6 10.51 -4.84 9.26
CA ILE A 6 9.38 -4.91 8.33
C ILE A 6 9.38 -3.62 7.51
N GLY A 7 10.01 -3.65 6.36
CA GLY A 7 10.16 -2.50 5.45
C GLY A 7 9.38 -2.66 4.15
N GLY A 8 9.31 -1.57 3.38
CA GLY A 8 8.73 -1.58 2.03
C GLY A 8 9.57 -2.39 1.04
N SER A 9 8.98 -2.76 -0.09
CA SER A 9 9.59 -3.66 -1.07
C SER A 9 10.58 -3.02 -2.05
N TRP A 10 10.86 -1.72 -1.92
CA TRP A 10 11.84 -1.01 -2.73
C TRP A 10 13.07 -0.63 -1.88
N ARG A 11 14.24 -1.21 -2.20
CA ARG A 11 15.47 -1.08 -1.38
C ARG A 11 15.94 0.35 -1.14
N THR A 12 15.60 1.28 -2.04
CA THR A 12 16.02 2.69 -1.99
C THR A 12 15.06 3.59 -1.22
N VAL A 13 13.87 3.09 -0.82
CA VAL A 13 12.89 3.87 -0.07
C VAL A 13 13.44 4.19 1.32
N GLY A 14 13.41 5.48 1.69
CA GLY A 14 13.88 5.94 2.99
C GLY A 14 12.97 5.46 4.13
N ALA A 15 13.46 4.51 4.93
CA ALA A 15 12.70 3.85 5.99
C ALA A 15 12.10 4.81 7.04
N ALA A 16 12.81 5.89 7.39
CA ALA A 16 12.34 6.87 8.37
C ALA A 16 11.60 8.08 7.75
N GLY A 17 11.56 8.16 6.42
CA GLY A 17 11.00 9.29 5.68
C GLY A 17 9.49 9.17 5.49
N GLY A 18 9.02 9.59 4.31
CA GLY A 18 7.60 9.52 3.94
C GLY A 18 7.00 8.12 4.08
N TRP A 19 7.77 7.05 3.89
CA TRP A 19 7.29 5.67 4.05
C TRP A 19 6.70 5.42 5.44
N ALA A 20 7.48 5.57 6.52
CA ALA A 20 6.96 5.38 7.87
C ALA A 20 5.99 6.51 8.28
N GLN A 21 6.24 7.74 7.82
CA GLN A 21 5.44 8.89 8.25
C GLN A 21 4.04 8.95 7.61
N GLY A 22 3.82 8.31 6.46
CA GLY A 22 2.52 8.24 5.79
C GLY A 22 1.77 6.92 5.95
N GLY A 23 2.40 5.91 6.57
CA GLY A 23 1.85 4.56 6.71
C GLY A 23 2.93 3.51 6.55
N GLY A 24 3.28 3.18 5.31
CA GLY A 24 4.38 2.27 5.00
C GLY A 24 3.93 0.81 5.05
N HIS A 25 3.48 0.29 3.91
CA HIS A 25 3.13 -1.12 3.79
C HIS A 25 4.35 -1.99 3.45
N SER A 26 4.18 -3.29 3.66
CA SER A 26 5.13 -4.38 3.46
C SER A 26 4.36 -5.66 3.14
N VAL A 27 5.04 -6.67 2.58
CA VAL A 27 4.47 -8.00 2.31
C VAL A 27 3.90 -8.66 3.59
N LEU A 28 4.43 -8.33 4.77
CA LEU A 28 3.96 -8.86 6.05
C LEU A 28 3.19 -7.84 6.90
N THR A 29 2.70 -6.74 6.31
CA THR A 29 1.94 -5.73 7.03
C THR A 29 0.67 -6.28 7.67
N ASN A 30 0.01 -7.26 7.04
CA ASN A 30 -1.18 -7.91 7.60
C ASN A 30 -0.94 -8.41 9.03
N THR A 31 0.17 -9.11 9.25
CA THR A 31 0.52 -9.69 10.55
C THR A 31 1.26 -8.71 11.48
N TYR A 32 2.15 -7.88 10.94
CA TYR A 32 3.10 -7.11 11.76
C TYR A 32 2.85 -5.60 11.79
N GLY A 33 1.77 -5.13 11.16
CA GLY A 33 1.37 -3.73 11.14
C GLY A 33 2.06 -2.91 10.05
N LEU A 34 1.65 -1.65 9.90
CA LEU A 34 2.30 -0.69 9.02
C LEU A 34 3.63 -0.23 9.62
N GLY A 35 4.52 0.32 8.79
CA GLY A 35 5.75 0.97 9.24
C GLY A 35 5.49 2.03 10.30
N ALA A 36 4.46 2.86 10.09
CA ALA A 36 3.96 3.84 11.04
C ALA A 36 3.64 3.20 12.40
N ASP A 37 3.00 2.03 12.41
CA ASP A 37 2.62 1.34 13.65
C ASP A 37 3.84 0.87 14.44
N ARG A 38 4.96 0.60 13.76
CA ARG A 38 6.18 0.05 14.35
C ARG A 38 7.17 1.10 14.87
N ILE A 39 6.97 2.38 14.58
CA ILE A 39 7.84 3.43 15.13
C ILE A 39 7.56 3.62 16.63
N VAL A 40 8.61 3.62 17.44
CA VAL A 40 8.54 3.88 18.88
C VAL A 40 9.00 5.28 19.27
N GLN A 41 9.81 5.93 18.42
CA GLN A 41 10.30 7.29 18.67
C GLN A 41 10.76 7.97 17.39
N PHE A 42 10.54 9.28 17.32
CA PHE A 42 11.20 10.18 16.39
C PHE A 42 12.04 11.22 17.13
N LYS A 43 13.18 11.61 16.53
CA LYS A 43 13.90 12.85 16.83
C LYS A 43 13.64 13.82 15.71
N VAL A 44 13.09 14.99 16.04
CA VAL A 44 12.53 15.93 15.07
C VAL A 44 12.90 17.36 15.41
N VAL A 45 13.30 18.13 14.41
CA VAL A 45 13.38 19.60 14.52
C VAL A 45 12.10 20.18 13.96
N THR A 46 11.31 20.89 14.76
CA THR A 46 10.08 21.54 14.26
C THR A 46 10.39 22.98 13.80
N PRO A 47 9.45 23.66 13.13
CA PRO A 47 9.64 25.01 12.58
C PRO A 47 10.16 26.09 13.52
N ASP A 48 9.92 25.96 14.83
CA ASP A 48 10.50 26.86 15.83
C ASP A 48 12.00 26.60 16.14
N GLY A 49 12.63 25.71 15.37
CA GLY A 49 14.05 25.37 15.47
C GLY A 49 14.41 24.44 16.63
N ARG A 50 13.45 23.96 17.43
CA ARG A 50 13.78 23.11 18.59
C ARG A 50 13.84 21.63 18.23
N TYR A 51 14.92 20.97 18.64
CA TYR A 51 15.09 19.52 18.60
C TYR A 51 14.27 18.84 19.68
N ARG A 52 13.34 17.97 19.27
CA ARG A 52 12.37 17.29 20.14
C ARG A 52 12.51 15.78 20.03
N THR A 53 12.22 15.12 21.13
CA THR A 53 11.92 13.69 21.16
C THR A 53 10.41 13.52 21.15
N ALA A 54 9.88 12.81 20.15
CA ALA A 54 8.47 12.49 20.04
C ALA A 54 8.28 10.97 20.19
N ASN A 55 7.63 10.55 21.28
CA ASN A 55 7.30 9.16 21.58
C ASN A 55 6.00 9.10 22.42
N ALA A 56 5.62 7.92 22.90
CA ALA A 56 4.40 7.75 23.71
C ALA A 56 4.39 8.58 25.02
N CYS A 57 5.55 8.95 25.55
CA CYS A 57 5.70 9.64 26.84
C CYS A 57 6.02 11.14 26.71
N GLN A 58 6.49 11.61 25.56
CA GLN A 58 6.97 12.97 25.35
C GLN A 58 6.56 13.47 23.95
N ASN A 59 5.97 14.67 23.87
CA ASN A 59 5.40 15.23 22.63
C ASN A 59 4.51 14.19 21.90
N SER A 60 3.66 13.51 22.66
CA SER A 60 2.89 12.34 22.18
C SER A 60 1.88 12.70 21.10
N ASP A 61 1.41 13.94 21.05
CA ASP A 61 0.60 14.48 19.96
C ASP A 61 1.40 14.57 18.65
N LEU A 62 2.63 15.10 18.70
CA LEU A 62 3.55 15.12 17.56
C LEU A 62 3.93 13.71 17.11
N PHE A 63 4.17 12.81 18.07
CA PHE A 63 4.46 11.40 17.78
C PHE A 63 3.30 10.71 17.04
N TRP A 64 2.06 10.93 17.49
CA TRP A 64 0.86 10.44 16.83
C TRP A 64 0.77 10.99 15.39
N ALA A 65 0.99 12.29 15.20
CA ALA A 65 0.92 12.94 13.89
C ALA A 65 2.01 12.46 12.91
N LEU A 66 3.25 12.25 13.39
CA LEU A 66 4.35 11.73 12.60
C LEU A 66 4.17 10.25 12.19
N ARG A 67 3.28 9.50 12.85
CA ARG A 67 2.94 8.11 12.50
C ARG A 67 1.68 8.07 11.64
N GLY A 68 1.72 8.57 10.40
CA GLY A 68 0.62 8.44 9.43
C GLY A 68 0.03 9.74 8.89
N GLY A 69 0.36 10.89 9.48
CA GLY A 69 -0.07 12.20 9.00
C GLY A 69 0.73 12.73 7.80
N GLY A 70 1.77 12.01 7.38
CA GLY A 70 2.63 12.35 6.26
C GLY A 70 3.91 13.06 6.62
N GLY A 71 4.94 12.77 5.83
CA GLY A 71 6.24 13.42 5.94
C GLY A 71 6.21 14.87 5.45
N GLY A 72 7.12 15.68 5.94
CA GLY A 72 7.34 17.04 5.45
C GLY A 72 6.37 18.10 5.96
N THR A 73 5.44 17.78 6.88
CA THR A 73 4.48 18.76 7.41
C THR A 73 4.65 19.12 8.89
N PHE A 74 5.05 18.19 9.76
CA PHE A 74 5.12 18.46 11.21
C PHE A 74 6.51 18.87 11.73
N GLY A 75 7.56 18.59 10.95
CA GLY A 75 8.95 18.85 11.30
C GLY A 75 9.92 18.05 10.44
N VAL A 76 11.21 18.33 10.59
CA VAL A 76 12.30 17.59 9.93
C VAL A 76 12.71 16.44 10.86
N VAL A 77 12.33 15.22 10.48
CA VAL A 77 12.77 14.00 11.18
C VAL A 77 14.24 13.75 10.89
N LEU A 78 15.04 13.65 11.95
CA LEU A 78 16.47 13.36 11.90
C LEU A 78 16.76 11.89 12.20
N GLU A 79 16.02 11.30 13.15
CA GLU A 79 16.18 9.91 13.55
C GLU A 79 14.82 9.28 13.83
N ALA A 80 14.73 7.97 13.57
CA ALA A 80 13.58 7.16 13.94
C ALA A 80 14.06 5.87 14.62
N THR A 81 13.35 5.46 15.67
CA THR A 81 13.54 4.17 16.32
C THR A 81 12.32 3.31 16.00
N SER A 82 12.54 2.10 15.47
CA SER A 82 11.48 1.18 15.07
C SER A 82 11.59 -0.14 15.81
N GLU A 83 10.44 -0.75 16.08
CA GLU A 83 10.37 -2.15 16.48
C GLU A 83 10.84 -3.06 15.34
N VAL A 84 11.54 -4.12 15.72
CA VAL A 84 11.96 -5.22 14.84
C VAL A 84 11.30 -6.51 15.33
N VAL A 85 11.25 -7.52 14.46
CA VAL A 85 10.81 -8.87 14.83
C VAL A 85 12.00 -9.84 14.82
N PRO A 86 11.92 -11.00 15.51
CA PRO A 86 12.94 -12.04 15.42
C PRO A 86 13.20 -12.44 13.95
N ASN A 87 14.44 -12.81 13.59
CA ASN A 87 14.75 -13.16 12.19
C ASN A 87 14.10 -14.47 11.70
N THR A 88 13.79 -15.38 12.61
CA THR A 88 13.11 -16.64 12.32
C THR A 88 11.61 -16.41 12.12
N VAL A 89 11.26 -15.63 11.09
CA VAL A 89 9.89 -15.55 10.59
C VAL A 89 9.78 -16.60 9.48
N PRO A 90 9.51 -17.89 9.81
CA PRO A 90 9.28 -18.88 8.79
C PRO A 90 8.11 -18.41 7.95
N THR A 91 8.31 -18.37 6.65
CA THR A 91 7.30 -17.84 5.74
C THR A 91 7.12 -18.81 4.60
N VAL A 92 5.88 -19.23 4.37
CA VAL A 92 5.49 -19.92 3.15
C VAL A 92 5.04 -18.85 2.15
N SER A 93 5.45 -18.98 0.90
CA SER A 93 5.03 -18.09 -0.17
C SER A 93 4.50 -18.86 -1.37
N PHE A 94 3.62 -18.20 -2.10
CA PHE A 94 3.18 -18.63 -3.41
C PHE A 94 3.38 -17.47 -4.39
N SER A 95 4.13 -17.72 -5.45
CA SER A 95 4.34 -16.77 -6.55
C SER A 95 3.77 -17.33 -7.84
N TRP A 96 3.37 -16.44 -8.75
CA TRP A 96 2.77 -16.86 -10.00
C TRP A 96 3.02 -15.90 -11.16
N THR A 97 2.79 -16.42 -12.37
CA THR A 97 2.61 -15.64 -13.60
C THR A 97 1.35 -16.14 -14.31
N LEU A 98 0.61 -15.24 -14.96
CA LEU A 98 -0.64 -15.52 -15.66
C LEU A 98 -0.63 -14.90 -17.06
N THR A 99 -1.22 -15.55 -18.06
CA THR A 99 -1.46 -14.91 -19.36
C THR A 99 -2.75 -14.10 -19.25
N PRO A 100 -2.70 -12.76 -19.38
CA PRO A 100 -3.81 -11.89 -19.02
C PRO A 100 -4.86 -11.80 -20.14
N THR A 101 -5.50 -12.92 -20.49
CA THR A 101 -6.72 -12.92 -21.32
C THR A 101 -7.91 -12.41 -20.50
N ALA A 102 -8.97 -11.94 -21.17
CA ALA A 102 -10.15 -11.44 -20.47
C ALA A 102 -10.78 -12.52 -19.58
N GLU A 103 -10.83 -13.77 -20.07
CA GLU A 103 -11.33 -14.95 -19.38
C GLU A 103 -10.48 -15.27 -18.15
N ASN A 104 -9.16 -15.32 -18.30
CA ASN A 104 -8.23 -15.61 -17.20
C ASN A 104 -8.26 -14.52 -16.13
N LEU A 105 -8.23 -13.25 -16.53
CA LEU A 105 -8.29 -12.13 -15.59
C LEU A 105 -9.60 -12.14 -14.81
N LYS A 106 -10.73 -12.39 -15.47
CA LYS A 106 -12.03 -12.46 -14.79
C LYS A 106 -12.10 -13.63 -13.81
N ALA A 107 -11.69 -14.82 -14.24
CA ALA A 107 -11.68 -16.01 -13.37
C ALA A 107 -10.74 -15.81 -12.16
N PHE A 108 -9.53 -15.33 -12.39
CA PHE A 108 -8.56 -15.08 -11.34
C PHE A 108 -9.03 -13.99 -10.37
N MET A 109 -9.53 -12.86 -10.87
CA MET A 109 -10.07 -11.79 -10.02
C MET A 109 -11.29 -12.26 -9.21
N THR A 110 -12.13 -13.14 -9.75
CA THR A 110 -13.24 -13.74 -9.00
C THR A 110 -12.73 -14.57 -7.84
N ILE A 111 -11.74 -15.43 -8.08
CA ILE A 111 -11.09 -16.22 -7.01
C ILE A 111 -10.49 -15.32 -5.94
N LEU A 112 -9.78 -14.25 -6.36
CA LEU A 112 -9.19 -13.28 -5.44
C LEU A 112 -10.26 -12.61 -4.56
N VAL A 113 -11.33 -12.07 -5.16
CA VAL A 113 -12.40 -11.39 -4.44
C VAL A 113 -13.11 -12.34 -3.47
N ASP A 114 -13.50 -13.53 -3.92
CA ASP A 114 -14.27 -14.49 -3.12
C ASP A 114 -13.48 -15.02 -1.91
N ASN A 115 -12.15 -15.01 -1.97
CA ASN A 115 -11.29 -15.51 -0.89
C ASN A 115 -10.56 -14.41 -0.11
N ALA A 116 -10.63 -13.14 -0.53
CA ALA A 116 -9.75 -12.09 -0.01
C ALA A 116 -9.85 -11.93 1.51
N VAL A 117 -11.07 -11.91 2.06
CA VAL A 117 -11.31 -11.77 3.50
C VAL A 117 -10.73 -12.95 4.27
N ARG A 118 -10.99 -14.17 3.80
CA ARG A 118 -10.48 -15.40 4.43
C ARG A 118 -8.96 -15.40 4.43
N TRP A 119 -8.33 -15.07 3.30
CA TRP A 119 -6.87 -15.02 3.22
C TRP A 119 -6.26 -13.91 4.08
N ALA A 120 -6.94 -12.76 4.21
CA ALA A 120 -6.54 -11.74 5.16
C ALA A 120 -6.63 -12.25 6.61
N GLU A 121 -7.71 -12.96 6.98
CA GLU A 121 -7.90 -13.57 8.31
C GLU A 121 -6.88 -14.70 8.60
N GLU A 122 -6.43 -15.41 7.57
CA GLU A 122 -5.40 -16.46 7.65
C GLU A 122 -3.96 -15.90 7.69
N GLY A 123 -3.79 -14.58 7.49
CA GLY A 123 -2.49 -13.90 7.59
C GLY A 123 -1.69 -13.81 6.29
N TRP A 124 -2.33 -14.06 5.14
CA TRP A 124 -1.70 -13.80 3.85
C TRP A 124 -1.47 -12.31 3.64
N GLY A 125 -0.28 -11.97 3.17
CA GLY A 125 0.03 -10.64 2.70
C GLY A 125 0.88 -10.66 1.43
N GLY A 126 0.94 -9.54 0.73
CA GLY A 126 1.79 -9.40 -0.46
C GLY A 126 1.11 -8.71 -1.64
N TYR A 127 1.62 -9.01 -2.83
CA TYR A 127 1.42 -8.18 -4.00
C TYR A 127 0.85 -9.00 -5.16
N VAL A 128 -0.37 -8.67 -5.54
CA VAL A 128 -0.98 -9.14 -6.79
C VAL A 128 -0.73 -8.07 -7.85
N TYR A 129 0.25 -8.29 -8.72
CA TYR A 129 0.35 -7.56 -9.97
C TYR A 129 -0.43 -8.36 -11.04
N THR A 130 -0.97 -7.69 -12.04
CA THR A 130 -1.48 -8.37 -13.24
C THR A 130 -0.46 -8.19 -14.35
N PRO A 131 0.23 -9.24 -14.83
CA PRO A 131 -0.09 -10.68 -14.68
C PRO A 131 0.61 -11.52 -13.60
N ALA A 132 1.54 -10.97 -12.81
CA ALA A 132 2.39 -11.76 -11.90
C ALA A 132 2.19 -11.38 -10.43
N GLY A 133 2.48 -12.27 -9.49
CA GLY A 133 2.36 -11.88 -8.08
C GLY A 133 3.09 -12.79 -7.13
N ILE A 134 3.11 -12.35 -5.89
CA ILE A 134 3.67 -13.09 -4.77
C ILE A 134 2.91 -12.73 -3.50
N ILE A 135 2.40 -13.75 -2.81
CA ILE A 135 1.88 -13.63 -1.45
C ILE A 135 2.64 -14.54 -0.52
N ALA A 136 2.69 -14.14 0.74
CA ALA A 136 3.48 -14.77 1.78
C ALA A 136 2.65 -14.84 3.07
N ASN A 137 2.88 -15.89 3.85
CA ASN A 137 2.18 -16.13 5.11
C ASN A 137 3.18 -16.54 6.20
N PRO A 138 3.32 -15.76 7.29
CA PRO A 138 4.24 -16.07 8.39
C PRO A 138 3.61 -16.93 9.49
N LEU A 139 2.34 -17.33 9.36
CA LEU A 139 1.55 -18.01 10.39
C LEU A 139 1.27 -19.48 10.06
N LEU A 140 1.05 -19.80 8.79
CA LEU A 140 0.70 -21.15 8.33
C LEU A 140 1.95 -21.99 8.03
N ASN A 141 1.84 -23.29 8.29
CA ASN A 141 2.78 -24.27 7.71
C ASN A 141 2.41 -24.59 6.25
N VAL A 142 3.27 -25.33 5.55
CA VAL A 142 3.09 -25.67 4.13
C VAL A 142 1.76 -26.34 3.84
N SER A 143 1.39 -27.38 4.60
CA SER A 143 0.16 -28.13 4.35
C SER A 143 -1.08 -27.26 4.53
N GLN A 144 -1.10 -26.40 5.55
CA GLN A 144 -2.18 -25.44 5.78
C GLN A 144 -2.23 -24.36 4.68
N ALA A 145 -1.06 -23.89 4.23
CA ALA A 145 -0.96 -22.91 3.16
C ALA A 145 -1.48 -23.47 1.83
N GLU A 146 -1.14 -24.73 1.50
CA GLU A 146 -1.63 -25.42 0.30
C GLU A 146 -3.15 -25.61 0.32
N GLU A 147 -3.72 -25.98 1.48
CA GLU A 147 -5.17 -26.06 1.66
C GLU A 147 -5.84 -24.69 1.52
N SER A 148 -5.28 -23.66 2.16
CA SER A 148 -5.75 -22.29 2.12
C SER A 148 -5.83 -21.73 0.69
N LEU A 149 -4.76 -21.88 -0.10
CA LEU A 149 -4.66 -21.38 -1.48
C LEU A 149 -5.17 -22.38 -2.53
N LYS A 150 -5.86 -23.45 -2.12
CA LYS A 150 -6.40 -24.45 -3.06
C LYS A 150 -7.22 -23.86 -4.21
N PRO A 151 -8.15 -22.89 -4.00
CA PRO A 151 -8.90 -22.27 -5.10
C PRO A 151 -7.99 -21.61 -6.16
N MET A 152 -6.92 -20.96 -5.71
CA MET A 152 -5.95 -20.32 -6.59
C MET A 152 -5.08 -21.35 -7.31
N THR A 153 -4.51 -22.30 -6.58
CA THR A 153 -3.60 -23.30 -7.16
C THR A 153 -4.29 -24.26 -8.12
N ASP A 154 -5.56 -24.60 -7.89
CA ASP A 154 -6.35 -25.41 -8.83
C ASP A 154 -6.62 -24.65 -10.15
N PHE A 155 -6.85 -23.34 -10.08
CA PHE A 155 -6.97 -22.49 -11.27
C PHE A 155 -5.67 -22.49 -12.09
N PHE A 156 -4.51 -22.30 -11.44
CA PHE A 156 -3.21 -22.33 -12.13
C PHE A 156 -2.86 -23.71 -12.73
N LYS A 157 -3.43 -24.82 -12.22
CA LYS A 157 -3.27 -26.16 -12.83
C LYS A 157 -4.12 -26.36 -14.09
N THR A 158 -5.19 -25.59 -14.25
CA THR A 158 -6.25 -25.86 -15.24
C THR A 158 -6.41 -24.77 -16.30
N ALA A 159 -5.77 -23.61 -16.16
CA ALA A 159 -5.81 -22.54 -17.17
C ALA A 159 -5.19 -23.03 -18.51
N THR A 160 -6.01 -23.06 -19.57
CA THR A 160 -5.72 -23.81 -20.82
C THR A 160 -5.18 -23.00 -22.00
N ASP A 161 -5.12 -21.67 -21.93
CA ASP A 161 -5.00 -20.83 -23.14
C ASP A 161 -3.58 -20.31 -23.42
N GLY A 162 -2.57 -21.06 -22.98
CA GLY A 162 -1.24 -21.03 -23.56
C GLY A 162 -1.17 -21.92 -24.80
N VAL A 163 -0.66 -21.43 -25.93
CA VAL A 163 -0.50 -22.27 -27.13
C VAL A 163 0.47 -23.43 -26.82
N GLY A 164 -0.02 -24.68 -26.74
CA GLY A 164 0.82 -25.89 -26.68
C GLY A 164 0.14 -27.16 -26.10
N ASN A 165 0.10 -28.24 -26.88
CA ASN A 165 -0.49 -29.55 -26.55
C ASN A 165 0.31 -30.37 -25.51
N GLY A 166 0.23 -29.98 -24.24
CA GLY A 166 0.73 -30.74 -23.09
C GLY A 166 1.23 -29.80 -21.99
N ALA A 167 0.60 -29.81 -20.81
CA ALA A 167 0.93 -28.93 -19.68
C ALA A 167 1.35 -27.50 -20.13
N GLY A 168 0.46 -26.79 -20.81
CA GLY A 168 0.80 -25.70 -21.73
C GLY A 168 0.76 -24.29 -21.15
N SER A 169 1.94 -23.74 -20.85
CA SER A 169 2.41 -22.42 -21.32
C SER A 169 1.47 -21.19 -21.19
N GLY A 170 0.81 -20.99 -20.04
CA GLY A 170 0.06 -19.74 -19.82
C GLY A 170 -0.15 -19.29 -18.38
N ALA A 171 0.02 -20.18 -17.40
CA ALA A 171 -0.05 -19.82 -15.99
C ALA A 171 0.90 -20.73 -15.20
N SER A 172 1.77 -20.16 -14.37
CA SER A 172 2.70 -20.93 -13.53
C SER A 172 2.59 -20.45 -12.10
N GLY A 173 2.60 -21.39 -11.16
CA GLY A 173 2.61 -21.12 -9.72
C GLY A 173 3.77 -21.86 -9.06
N GLN A 174 4.43 -21.24 -8.10
CA GLN A 174 5.58 -21.82 -7.40
C GLN A 174 5.43 -21.60 -5.89
N TRP A 175 5.60 -22.68 -5.13
CA TRP A 175 5.72 -22.64 -3.69
C TRP A 175 7.17 -22.45 -3.28
N ALA A 176 7.40 -21.64 -2.25
CA ALA A 176 8.70 -21.55 -1.60
C ALA A 176 8.55 -21.36 -0.10
N GLU A 177 9.50 -21.91 0.64
CA GLU A 177 9.64 -21.73 2.09
C GLU A 177 10.89 -20.92 2.38
N TYR A 178 10.77 -20.00 3.33
CA TYR A 178 11.87 -19.17 3.78
C TYR A 178 12.02 -19.30 5.29
N SER A 179 13.21 -19.65 5.75
CA SER A 179 13.54 -19.74 7.18
C SER A 179 13.75 -18.36 7.84
N SER A 180 13.83 -17.30 7.03
CA SER A 180 13.94 -15.91 7.46
C SER A 180 13.38 -14.95 6.41
N PHE A 181 13.16 -13.69 6.81
CA PHE A 181 12.56 -12.69 5.92
C PHE A 181 13.46 -12.24 4.76
N LEU A 182 14.79 -12.19 4.94
CA LEU A 182 15.70 -11.63 3.93
C LEU A 182 15.66 -12.40 2.58
N PRO A 183 15.67 -13.75 2.56
CA PRO A 183 15.45 -14.51 1.33
C PRO A 183 14.11 -14.22 0.64
N LEU A 184 13.01 -14.14 1.39
CA LEU A 184 11.70 -13.75 0.84
C LEU A 184 11.76 -12.35 0.24
N PHE A 185 12.31 -11.38 0.99
CA PHE A 185 12.47 -10.00 0.53
C PHE A 185 13.30 -9.93 -0.75
N THR A 186 14.39 -10.71 -0.82
CA THR A 186 15.22 -10.81 -2.03
C THR A 186 14.41 -11.33 -3.20
N ALA A 187 13.62 -12.41 -3.02
CA ALA A 187 12.77 -12.94 -4.08
C ALA A 187 11.73 -11.92 -4.58
N ILE A 188 11.14 -11.12 -3.68
CA ILE A 188 10.20 -10.05 -4.05
C ILE A 188 10.92 -8.96 -4.86
N VAL A 189 12.07 -8.48 -4.39
CA VAL A 189 12.81 -7.39 -5.05
C VAL A 189 13.37 -7.82 -6.41
N ASP A 190 13.95 -9.01 -6.47
CA ASP A 190 14.53 -9.54 -7.70
C ASP A 190 13.42 -9.80 -8.74
N GLY A 191 12.24 -10.23 -8.28
CA GLY A 191 11.04 -10.39 -9.11
C GLY A 191 10.40 -9.07 -9.58
N SER A 192 10.57 -7.96 -8.86
CA SER A 192 10.06 -6.65 -9.28
C SER A 192 10.93 -5.95 -10.33
N GLY A 193 12.18 -6.40 -10.50
CA GLY A 193 13.20 -5.68 -11.26
C GLY A 193 13.59 -4.35 -10.59
N ILE A 194 14.78 -3.81 -10.89
CA ILE A 194 15.07 -2.41 -10.61
C ILE A 194 14.53 -1.64 -11.81
N PRO A 195 13.42 -0.89 -11.70
CA PRO A 195 12.91 -0.14 -12.82
C PRO A 195 13.95 0.93 -13.15
N ASN A 196 14.23 1.05 -14.44
CA ASN A 196 14.77 2.30 -14.97
C ASN A 196 13.89 3.45 -14.46
N PRO A 197 14.44 4.65 -14.19
CA PRO A 197 13.62 5.78 -13.77
C PRO A 197 12.48 6.00 -14.77
N LYS A 198 11.24 6.00 -14.26
CA LYS A 198 10.03 6.16 -15.06
C LYS A 198 9.26 7.38 -14.62
N ASN A 199 8.71 8.04 -15.62
CA ASN A 199 7.71 9.07 -15.50
C ASN A 199 6.35 8.37 -15.32
N ARG A 200 5.69 8.57 -14.17
CA ARG A 200 4.46 7.84 -13.82
C ARG A 200 3.48 8.63 -12.97
N ALA A 201 2.19 8.37 -13.18
CA ALA A 201 1.08 8.81 -12.36
C ALA A 201 0.47 7.59 -11.66
N ILE A 202 0.17 7.74 -10.38
CA ILE A 202 -0.38 6.68 -9.56
C ILE A 202 -1.74 7.14 -9.05
N ALA A 203 -2.68 6.21 -8.88
CA ALA A 203 -3.85 6.40 -8.04
C ALA A 203 -4.06 5.15 -7.18
N SER A 204 -4.69 5.31 -6.01
CA SER A 204 -4.97 4.17 -5.13
C SER A 204 -6.30 4.25 -4.41
N ARG A 205 -6.73 3.08 -3.91
CA ARG A 205 -7.91 2.94 -3.07
C ARG A 205 -7.72 1.83 -2.05
N LEU A 206 -8.01 2.12 -0.79
CA LEU A 206 -8.17 1.14 0.26
C LEU A 206 -9.58 0.54 0.16
N ILE A 207 -9.67 -0.76 -0.14
CA ILE A 207 -10.92 -1.46 -0.37
C ILE A 207 -11.40 -2.08 0.96
N PRO A 208 -12.51 -1.59 1.54
CA PRO A 208 -13.01 -2.05 2.84
C PRO A 208 -13.54 -3.48 2.78
N LYS A 209 -13.53 -4.19 3.92
CA LYS A 209 -14.10 -5.54 4.06
C LYS A 209 -15.54 -5.62 3.55
N SER A 210 -16.32 -4.56 3.73
CA SER A 210 -17.72 -4.46 3.28
C SER A 210 -17.89 -4.56 1.74
N ALA A 211 -16.83 -4.35 0.95
CA ALA A 211 -16.87 -4.54 -0.50
C ALA A 211 -16.81 -6.03 -0.92
N PHE A 212 -16.36 -6.93 -0.04
CA PHE A 212 -16.15 -8.36 -0.32
C PHE A 212 -17.34 -9.24 0.10
N THR A 213 -18.52 -8.66 0.29
CA THR A 213 -19.75 -9.43 0.56
C THR A 213 -20.26 -10.09 -0.70
N SER A 214 -20.98 -11.21 -0.58
CA SER A 214 -21.60 -11.91 -1.72
C SER A 214 -22.50 -11.02 -2.59
N GLY A 215 -23.15 -10.01 -2.01
CA GLY A 215 -23.96 -9.02 -2.75
C GLY A 215 -23.14 -8.04 -3.60
N ASN A 216 -21.84 -7.89 -3.33
CA ASN A 216 -20.95 -6.93 -3.99
C ASN A 216 -19.82 -7.60 -4.79
N SER A 217 -19.55 -8.90 -4.60
CA SER A 217 -18.41 -9.59 -5.23
C SER A 217 -18.32 -9.37 -6.75
N SER A 218 -19.44 -9.55 -7.48
CA SER A 218 -19.45 -9.34 -8.94
C SER A 218 -19.13 -7.89 -9.32
N ALA A 219 -19.68 -6.91 -8.60
CA ALA A 219 -19.43 -5.51 -8.86
C ALA A 219 -17.97 -5.13 -8.55
N LEU A 220 -17.36 -5.75 -7.53
CA LEU A 220 -15.95 -5.56 -7.20
C LEU A 220 -15.02 -6.16 -8.25
N VAL A 221 -15.34 -7.36 -8.76
CA VAL A 221 -14.63 -7.96 -9.89
C VAL A 221 -14.71 -7.04 -11.12
N ASP A 222 -15.91 -6.57 -11.47
CA ASP A 222 -16.11 -5.69 -12.62
C ASP A 222 -15.37 -4.34 -12.46
N ALA A 223 -15.35 -3.77 -11.25
CA ALA A 223 -14.62 -2.54 -10.95
C ALA A 223 -13.10 -2.74 -11.05
N ALA A 224 -12.58 -3.87 -10.54
CA ALA A 224 -11.17 -4.24 -10.64
C ALA A 224 -10.73 -4.46 -12.10
N LEU A 225 -11.54 -5.18 -12.90
CA LEU A 225 -11.28 -5.38 -14.33
C LEU A 225 -11.30 -4.06 -15.09
N GLN A 226 -12.24 -3.17 -14.78
CA GLN A 226 -12.24 -1.83 -15.36
C GLN A 226 -10.99 -1.03 -14.99
N ALA A 227 -10.51 -1.10 -13.75
CA ALA A 227 -9.27 -0.45 -13.37
C ALA A 227 -8.08 -0.99 -14.18
N ILE A 228 -7.95 -2.32 -14.30
CA ILE A 228 -6.94 -2.99 -15.13
C ILE A 228 -7.01 -2.49 -16.58
N THR A 229 -8.20 -2.52 -17.21
CA THR A 229 -8.36 -2.10 -18.61
C THR A 229 -8.04 -0.61 -18.80
N ARG A 230 -8.51 0.25 -17.90
CA ARG A 230 -8.32 1.71 -18.01
C ARG A 230 -6.88 2.15 -17.73
N SER A 231 -6.06 1.32 -17.10
CA SER A 231 -4.64 1.55 -16.86
C SER A 231 -3.73 0.73 -17.79
N ASP A 232 -4.22 0.26 -18.94
CA ASP A 232 -3.47 -0.57 -19.90
C ASP A 232 -2.83 -1.84 -19.28
N GLY A 233 -3.50 -2.45 -18.30
CA GLY A 233 -3.03 -3.64 -17.60
C GLY A 233 -2.25 -3.34 -16.31
N ALA A 234 -1.90 -2.09 -16.05
CA ALA A 234 -1.05 -1.69 -14.93
C ALA A 234 -1.83 -1.37 -13.63
N ALA A 235 -2.71 -2.30 -13.22
CA ALA A 235 -3.37 -2.25 -11.93
C ALA A 235 -2.85 -3.35 -11.00
N SER A 236 -2.96 -3.15 -9.69
CA SER A 236 -2.48 -4.09 -8.68
C SER A 236 -3.38 -4.08 -7.45
N PHE A 237 -3.46 -5.22 -6.77
CA PHE A 237 -4.36 -5.43 -5.63
C PHE A 237 -3.58 -6.05 -4.48
N TYR A 238 -3.03 -5.22 -3.61
CA TYR A 238 -2.12 -5.67 -2.57
C TYR A 238 -2.89 -6.15 -1.34
N PHE A 239 -2.53 -7.33 -0.84
CA PHE A 239 -2.85 -7.81 0.51
C PHE A 239 -1.87 -7.17 1.52
N ALA A 240 -1.74 -5.86 1.48
CA ALA A 240 -0.74 -5.11 2.25
C ALA A 240 -1.38 -4.17 3.29
N THR A 241 -2.62 -4.47 3.70
CA THR A 241 -3.32 -3.78 4.79
C THR A 241 -3.05 -4.50 6.12
N PRO A 242 -3.07 -3.80 7.26
CA PRO A 242 -2.79 -4.37 8.58
C PRO A 242 -4.03 -5.08 9.18
N PHE A 243 -4.67 -5.96 8.40
CA PHE A 243 -5.99 -6.51 8.72
C PHE A 243 -6.02 -7.32 10.04
N LEU A 244 -5.01 -8.14 10.32
CA LEU A 244 -4.88 -8.89 11.58
C LEU A 244 -4.22 -8.08 12.70
N TYR A 245 -3.54 -6.98 12.38
CA TYR A 245 -2.73 -6.26 13.35
C TYR A 245 -3.59 -5.36 14.24
N ASP A 246 -3.69 -5.74 15.51
CA ASP A 246 -4.43 -4.99 16.53
C ASP A 246 -3.56 -3.89 17.15
N VAL A 247 -3.59 -2.70 16.55
CA VAL A 247 -2.81 -1.53 17.00
C VAL A 247 -3.15 -1.11 18.44
N LYS A 248 -4.35 -1.41 18.95
CA LYS A 248 -4.77 -1.04 20.31
C LYS A 248 -4.05 -1.83 21.40
N LYS A 249 -3.44 -2.96 21.04
CA LYS A 249 -2.63 -3.78 21.96
C LYS A 249 -1.16 -3.35 22.00
N THR A 250 -0.77 -2.33 21.25
CA THR A 250 0.61 -1.83 21.20
C THR A 250 0.86 -0.80 22.30
N GLN A 251 2.10 -0.73 22.79
CA GLN A 251 2.48 0.26 23.81
C GLN A 251 2.54 1.70 23.24
N GLN A 252 2.74 1.82 21.93
CA GLN A 252 2.88 3.09 21.23
C GLN A 252 1.52 3.75 20.95
N GLY A 253 0.41 3.02 21.15
CA GLY A 253 -0.94 3.47 20.85
C GLY A 253 -1.21 3.60 19.36
N GLU A 254 -2.43 4.06 19.05
CA GLU A 254 -2.89 4.26 17.68
C GLU A 254 -2.01 5.25 16.92
N SER A 255 -1.84 5.02 15.63
CA SER A 255 -1.19 5.92 14.67
C SER A 255 -2.23 6.84 14.03
N SER A 256 -1.80 7.86 13.29
CA SER A 256 -2.67 8.83 12.62
C SER A 256 -3.00 8.48 11.16
N VAL A 257 -2.58 7.30 10.68
CA VAL A 257 -3.00 6.80 9.36
C VAL A 257 -4.52 6.82 9.25
N THR A 258 -5.06 6.99 8.04
CA THR A 258 -6.52 6.95 7.84
C THR A 258 -7.12 5.68 8.47
N PRO A 259 -8.22 5.78 9.24
CA PRO A 259 -8.90 4.62 9.81
C PRO A 259 -9.31 3.58 8.76
N ALA A 260 -9.45 3.98 7.48
CA ALA A 260 -9.72 3.08 6.38
C ALA A 260 -8.70 1.92 6.27
N TRP A 261 -7.44 2.13 6.68
CA TRP A 261 -6.44 1.05 6.71
C TRP A 261 -6.85 -0.12 7.59
N ARG A 262 -7.62 0.13 8.66
CA ARG A 262 -7.99 -0.87 9.67
C ARG A 262 -9.18 -1.74 9.26
N ASP A 263 -9.97 -1.27 8.29
CA ASP A 263 -11.10 -2.03 7.72
C ASP A 263 -10.80 -2.57 6.31
N ALA A 264 -9.73 -2.11 5.68
CA ALA A 264 -9.37 -2.49 4.32
C ALA A 264 -8.78 -3.90 4.24
N VAL A 265 -9.21 -4.64 3.21
CA VAL A 265 -8.63 -5.95 2.85
C VAL A 265 -7.58 -5.78 1.76
N TRP A 266 -7.83 -4.86 0.81
CA TRP A 266 -6.87 -4.53 -0.25
C TRP A 266 -6.43 -3.08 -0.20
N HIS A 267 -5.18 -2.87 -0.60
CA HIS A 267 -4.71 -1.60 -1.15
C HIS A 267 -4.60 -1.76 -2.67
N ALA A 268 -5.55 -1.19 -3.41
CA ALA A 268 -5.58 -1.21 -4.86
C ALA A 268 -4.79 -0.03 -5.42
N LEU A 269 -4.03 -0.26 -6.47
CA LEU A 269 -3.13 0.69 -7.09
C LEU A 269 -3.29 0.63 -8.62
N VAL A 270 -3.21 1.79 -9.29
CA VAL A 270 -2.92 1.88 -10.72
C VAL A 270 -1.64 2.68 -10.92
N ASP A 271 -0.80 2.26 -11.87
CA ASP A 271 0.46 2.91 -12.23
C ASP A 271 0.45 3.15 -13.74
N VAL A 272 0.32 4.41 -14.17
CA VAL A 272 0.25 4.78 -15.59
C VAL A 272 1.50 5.58 -15.94
N GLU A 273 2.20 5.17 -16.99
CA GLU A 273 3.51 5.72 -17.35
C GLU A 273 3.41 6.68 -18.54
N TRP A 274 4.36 7.62 -18.65
CA TRP A 274 4.61 8.38 -19.88
C TRP A 274 6.10 8.38 -20.24
N PRO A 275 6.48 8.68 -21.50
CA PRO A 275 7.89 8.66 -21.90
C PRO A 275 8.75 9.68 -21.13
N TRP A 276 10.03 9.37 -20.94
CA TRP A 276 10.98 10.29 -20.27
C TRP A 276 11.10 11.64 -21.01
N ASN A 277 10.96 11.61 -22.33
CA ASN A 277 10.97 12.76 -23.24
C ASN A 277 9.55 13.22 -23.62
N GLY A 278 8.54 12.82 -22.86
CA GLY A 278 7.16 13.16 -23.14
C GLY A 278 6.86 14.64 -22.90
N SER A 279 5.83 15.16 -23.57
CA SER A 279 5.36 16.54 -23.41
C SER A 279 4.54 16.73 -22.13
N THR A 280 4.28 17.98 -21.77
CA THR A 280 3.37 18.33 -20.66
C THR A 280 1.96 17.81 -20.90
N GLU A 281 1.46 17.82 -22.14
CA GLU A 281 0.15 17.26 -22.47
C GLU A 281 0.08 15.76 -22.22
N GLN A 282 1.15 15.01 -22.53
CA GLN A 282 1.22 13.58 -22.25
C GLN A 282 1.25 13.32 -20.74
N ALA A 283 2.02 14.11 -19.98
CA ALA A 283 2.03 14.00 -18.52
C ALA A 283 0.64 14.27 -17.93
N ASN A 284 -0.05 15.34 -18.37
CA ASN A 284 -1.39 15.67 -17.91
C ASN A 284 -2.40 14.56 -18.22
N ALA A 285 -2.40 14.05 -19.45
CA ALA A 285 -3.28 12.94 -19.84
C ALA A 285 -3.03 11.68 -19.00
N THR A 286 -1.77 11.42 -18.61
CA THR A 286 -1.44 10.29 -17.74
C THR A 286 -1.98 10.45 -16.32
N TYR A 287 -1.91 11.66 -15.73
CA TYR A 287 -2.56 11.93 -14.44
C TYR A 287 -4.07 11.77 -14.49
N GLU A 288 -4.73 12.31 -15.52
CA GLU A 288 -6.18 12.14 -15.71
C GLU A 288 -6.56 10.66 -15.88
N LYS A 289 -5.74 9.90 -16.63
CA LYS A 289 -5.95 8.46 -16.84
C LYS A 289 -5.83 7.66 -15.55
N ALA A 290 -4.86 7.96 -14.69
CA ALA A 290 -4.72 7.29 -13.39
C ALA A 290 -5.98 7.51 -12.52
N GLY A 291 -6.47 8.75 -12.44
CA GLY A 291 -7.72 9.07 -11.73
C GLY A 291 -8.93 8.33 -12.33
N TYR A 292 -9.11 8.40 -13.65
CA TYR A 292 -10.20 7.74 -14.37
C TYR A 292 -10.19 6.21 -14.22
N ALA A 293 -9.00 5.60 -14.14
CA ALA A 293 -8.84 4.17 -13.93
C ALA A 293 -9.25 3.73 -12.51
N MET A 294 -9.06 4.59 -11.51
CA MET A 294 -9.41 4.29 -10.11
C MET A 294 -10.90 4.54 -9.79
N ASP A 295 -11.60 5.36 -10.59
CA ASP A 295 -13.00 5.74 -10.37
C ASP A 295 -13.99 4.58 -10.15
N PRO A 296 -13.94 3.44 -10.86
CA PRO A 296 -14.84 2.31 -10.60
C PRO A 296 -14.74 1.83 -9.15
N LEU A 297 -13.51 1.74 -8.62
CA LEU A 297 -13.27 1.33 -7.23
C LEU A 297 -13.69 2.42 -6.25
N ARG A 298 -13.43 3.71 -6.54
CA ARG A 298 -13.92 4.83 -5.70
C ARG A 298 -15.44 4.80 -5.56
N LYS A 299 -16.17 4.66 -6.68
CA LYS A 299 -17.64 4.63 -6.72
C LYS A 299 -18.22 3.45 -5.94
N LEU A 300 -17.59 2.29 -6.01
CA LEU A 300 -18.03 1.10 -5.30
C LEU A 300 -17.72 1.15 -3.80
N THR A 301 -16.73 1.94 -3.38
CA THR A 301 -16.22 1.95 -2.00
C THR A 301 -16.30 3.34 -1.34
N PRO A 302 -17.48 3.99 -1.28
CA PRO A 302 -17.62 5.26 -0.59
C PRO A 302 -17.18 5.12 0.88
N GLY A 303 -16.47 6.12 1.41
CA GLY A 303 -15.88 6.06 2.75
C GLY A 303 -14.58 5.25 2.83
N GLY A 304 -14.20 4.50 1.79
CA GLY A 304 -12.85 3.96 1.63
C GLY A 304 -11.81 5.09 1.62
N GLY A 305 -10.54 4.75 1.89
CA GLY A 305 -9.44 5.71 1.90
C GLY A 305 -8.54 5.56 0.67
N ALA A 306 -7.45 6.31 0.64
CA ALA A 306 -6.33 6.11 -0.27
C ALA A 306 -5.01 6.26 0.48
N TYR A 307 -3.96 5.60 0.00
CA TYR A 307 -2.65 5.72 0.62
C TYR A 307 -1.90 6.91 0.04
N GLN A 308 -1.80 7.99 0.81
CA GLN A 308 -1.20 9.26 0.39
C GLN A 308 0.20 9.17 -0.25
N ASN A 309 1.02 8.18 0.09
CA ASN A 309 2.36 8.02 -0.51
C ASN A 309 2.32 7.38 -1.91
N GLU A 310 1.17 6.81 -2.30
CA GLU A 310 0.90 6.12 -3.56
C GLU A 310 -0.49 6.53 -4.06
N ALA A 311 -0.78 7.83 -4.07
CA ALA A 311 -2.11 8.36 -4.35
C ALA A 311 -2.17 9.21 -5.63
N ASP A 312 -3.41 9.44 -6.05
CA ASP A 312 -3.75 10.37 -7.12
C ASP A 312 -3.35 11.79 -6.74
N VAL A 313 -2.57 12.44 -7.60
CA VAL A 313 -2.19 13.85 -7.45
C VAL A 313 -3.44 14.75 -7.41
N TYR A 314 -4.51 14.33 -8.09
CA TYR A 314 -5.81 15.00 -8.15
C TYR A 314 -6.89 14.26 -7.35
N GLU A 315 -6.51 13.54 -6.28
CA GLU A 315 -7.46 12.83 -5.42
C GLU A 315 -8.64 13.74 -5.02
N PRO A 316 -9.91 13.39 -5.35
CA PRO A 316 -11.03 14.34 -5.26
C PRO A 316 -11.35 14.84 -3.85
N ASP A 317 -11.18 13.99 -2.84
CA ASP A 317 -11.37 14.33 -1.43
C ASP A 317 -10.15 13.91 -0.62
N VAL A 318 -9.06 14.65 -0.82
CA VAL A 318 -7.77 14.46 -0.14
C VAL A 318 -7.94 14.27 1.37
N THR A 319 -8.77 15.10 2.00
CA THR A 319 -8.92 15.10 3.46
C THR A 319 -9.55 13.81 3.97
N GLN A 320 -10.64 13.37 3.33
CA GLN A 320 -11.30 12.11 3.66
C GLN A 320 -10.43 10.92 3.27
N SER A 321 -9.88 10.91 2.05
CA SER A 321 -9.14 9.78 1.50
C SER A 321 -7.87 9.50 2.30
N PHE A 322 -7.06 10.53 2.61
CA PHE A 322 -5.74 10.33 3.22
C PHE A 322 -5.78 10.23 4.74
N TRP A 323 -6.74 10.87 5.41
CA TRP A 323 -6.79 10.93 6.88
C TRP A 323 -8.15 10.64 7.48
N GLY A 324 -9.24 10.85 6.74
CA GLY A 324 -10.60 10.63 7.25
C GLY A 324 -10.87 11.45 8.51
N SER A 325 -11.43 10.80 9.53
CA SER A 325 -11.73 11.44 10.82
C SER A 325 -10.50 11.96 11.58
N ASN A 326 -9.28 11.53 11.22
CA ASN A 326 -8.06 12.00 11.87
C ASN A 326 -7.65 13.42 11.43
N TYR A 327 -8.17 13.93 10.31
CA TYR A 327 -7.71 15.20 9.72
C TYR A 327 -7.82 16.39 10.69
N GLY A 328 -8.94 16.54 11.40
CA GLY A 328 -9.13 17.68 12.32
C GLY A 328 -8.10 17.71 13.46
N LYS A 329 -7.74 16.54 14.00
CA LYS A 329 -6.69 16.42 15.03
C LYS A 329 -5.31 16.68 14.44
N LEU A 330 -5.02 16.15 13.25
CA LEU A 330 -3.77 16.40 12.53
C LEU A 330 -3.58 17.90 12.26
N LEU A 331 -4.62 18.59 11.78
CA LEU A 331 -4.58 20.04 11.53
C LEU A 331 -4.35 20.84 12.81
N THR A 332 -4.98 20.46 13.91
CA THR A 332 -4.74 21.08 15.23
C THR A 332 -3.27 20.95 15.64
N ILE A 333 -2.66 19.78 15.43
CA ILE A 333 -1.25 19.53 15.75
C ILE A 333 -0.33 20.30 14.81
N LYS A 334 -0.65 20.33 13.50
CA LYS A 334 0.05 21.13 12.50
C LYS A 334 0.12 22.60 12.93
N ASN A 335 -1.01 23.20 13.27
CA ASN A 335 -1.08 24.61 13.70
C ASN A 335 -0.36 24.85 15.04
N LYS A 336 -0.24 23.84 15.91
CA LYS A 336 0.52 23.94 17.16
C LYS A 336 2.03 24.01 16.91
N TYR A 337 2.57 23.16 16.04
CA TYR A 337 4.01 23.05 15.82
C TYR A 337 4.53 23.90 14.66
N ASP A 338 3.66 24.33 13.75
CA ASP A 338 3.95 25.17 12.59
C ASP A 338 2.83 26.20 12.32
N PRO A 339 2.60 27.16 13.25
CA PRO A 339 1.52 28.14 13.13
C PRO A 339 1.66 29.05 11.90
N ASP A 340 2.88 29.29 11.44
CA ASP A 340 3.17 30.13 10.27
C ASP A 340 3.08 29.34 8.95
N GLY A 341 2.96 28.01 9.03
CA GLY A 341 2.96 27.09 7.90
C GLY A 341 4.24 27.22 7.07
N LEU A 342 5.39 27.17 7.74
CA LEU A 342 6.73 27.15 7.13
C LEU A 342 6.93 25.89 6.30
N LEU A 343 6.43 24.75 6.79
CA LEU A 343 6.47 23.48 6.08
C LEU A 343 5.17 23.32 5.29
N ASP A 344 5.25 23.44 3.97
CA ASP A 344 4.09 23.27 3.09
C ASP A 344 4.45 22.31 1.96
N CYS A 345 3.54 21.39 1.65
CA CYS A 345 3.71 20.42 0.58
C CYS A 345 2.37 20.06 -0.06
N TRP A 346 2.41 19.66 -1.33
CA TRP A 346 1.21 19.36 -2.11
C TRP A 346 0.31 18.39 -1.35
N HIS A 347 -0.94 18.81 -1.10
CA HIS A 347 -1.96 18.02 -0.44
C HIS A 347 -1.60 17.52 0.96
N CYS A 348 -0.56 18.04 1.62
CA CYS A 348 -0.22 17.69 3.00
C CYS A 348 -1.21 18.27 4.03
N VAL A 349 -1.14 17.80 5.28
CA VAL A 349 -1.93 18.37 6.38
C VAL A 349 -1.63 19.87 6.49
N GLY A 350 -2.68 20.69 6.44
CA GLY A 350 -2.56 22.15 6.47
C GLY A 350 -2.07 22.79 5.17
N TRP A 351 -2.10 22.06 4.05
CA TRP A 351 -1.74 22.60 2.74
C TRP A 351 -2.51 23.89 2.44
N LYS A 352 -1.78 24.95 2.09
CA LYS A 352 -2.35 26.29 1.88
C LYS A 352 -2.97 26.50 0.50
N GLY A 353 -2.96 25.46 -0.34
CA GLY A 353 -3.55 25.48 -1.68
C GLY A 353 -2.65 26.12 -2.74
N LYS A 354 -3.22 26.25 -3.94
CA LYS A 354 -2.54 26.72 -5.15
C LYS A 354 -2.18 28.21 -5.15
N ASN A 355 -2.79 28.99 -4.26
CA ASN A 355 -2.64 30.44 -4.21
C ASN A 355 -1.46 30.91 -3.33
N THR A 356 -0.64 29.99 -2.81
CA THR A 356 0.58 30.40 -2.12
C THR A 356 1.60 30.95 -3.09
N PRO A 357 2.44 31.94 -2.68
CA PRO A 357 3.51 32.46 -3.53
C PRO A 357 4.49 31.38 -4.04
N ILE A 358 4.64 30.29 -3.28
CA ILE A 358 5.43 29.13 -3.71
C ILE A 358 4.67 28.35 -4.79
N ALA A 359 3.39 28.01 -4.57
CA ALA A 359 2.61 27.22 -5.53
C ALA A 359 2.30 27.99 -6.84
N SER A 360 2.22 29.32 -6.81
CA SER A 360 1.96 30.14 -8.00
C SER A 360 3.04 30.07 -9.09
N CYS A 361 4.21 29.52 -8.78
CA CYS A 361 5.33 29.36 -9.73
C CYS A 361 5.40 27.97 -10.36
N TYR A 362 4.63 26.99 -9.89
CA TYR A 362 4.73 25.57 -10.28
C TYR A 362 3.46 25.01 -10.94
N LEU A 363 2.50 25.87 -11.28
CA LEU A 363 1.22 25.51 -11.91
C LEU A 363 1.05 26.18 -13.26
#